data_AF-A0A7S4FFC6-F1
#
_entry.id   AF-A0A7S4FFC6-F1
#
_cell.length_a   1.000
_cell.length_b   1.000
_cell.length_c   1.000
_cell.angle_alpha   90.00
_cell.angle_beta   90.00
_cell.angle_gamma   90.00
#
_symmetry.space_group_name_H-M   'P 1'
#
loop_
_entity.id
_entity.type
_entity.pdbx_description
1 polymer ?
#
loop_
_entity_poly.entity_id
_entity_poly.type
_entity_poly.pdbx_seq_one_letter_code
_entity_poly.pdbx_strand_id
1 'polypeptide(L)'
;YITAQRVPFAHMWSPAFVPKPPDWGPEVDVVGNFFATNLADVSYAPAPDLAAFLAAGAPPILITFGSMKFDNAAEICAMVYEVAADTGVRVLIQSGWSEMKCERPQPPNVFTMGPAPHDWLMQRTEGVVHHGGAGTTAAGLRCGNPTFICPFFGDQHFWGAMVERA
;
A
#
# COMPACT_ATOMS: atom_id res chain seq x y z
N TYR A 1 -7.74 -30.34 -9.86
CA TYR A 1 -6.60 -30.95 -10.57
C TYR A 1 -5.34 -30.98 -9.70
N ILE A 2 -4.91 -29.84 -9.14
CA ILE A 2 -3.72 -29.72 -8.28
C ILE A 2 -3.82 -30.60 -7.01
N THR A 3 -4.92 -30.52 -6.26
CA THR A 3 -5.17 -31.33 -5.05
C THR A 3 -5.29 -32.83 -5.35
N ALA A 4 -5.97 -33.19 -6.44
CA ALA A 4 -6.14 -34.58 -6.85
C ALA A 4 -4.81 -35.26 -7.23
N GLN A 5 -3.81 -34.49 -7.67
CA GLN A 5 -2.48 -34.99 -8.01
C GLN A 5 -1.44 -34.76 -6.89
N ARG A 6 -1.86 -34.23 -5.73
CA ARG A 6 -0.99 -33.93 -4.57
C ARG A 6 0.28 -33.15 -4.96
N VAL A 7 0.16 -32.24 -5.92
CA VAL A 7 1.29 -31.40 -6.34
C VAL A 7 1.56 -30.39 -5.22
N PRO A 8 2.78 -30.29 -4.68
CA PRO A 8 3.09 -29.31 -3.65
C PRO A 8 2.97 -27.87 -4.16
N PHE A 9 2.39 -26.97 -3.37
CA PHE A 9 2.37 -25.53 -3.66
C PHE A 9 2.41 -24.68 -2.40
N ALA A 10 3.02 -23.49 -2.52
CA ALA A 10 3.22 -22.56 -1.42
C ALA A 10 2.52 -21.22 -1.67
N HIS A 11 1.75 -20.78 -0.68
CA HIS A 11 1.14 -19.46 -0.63
C HIS A 11 2.08 -18.47 0.05
N MET A 12 2.29 -17.34 -0.62
CA MET A 12 3.32 -16.35 -0.26
C MET A 12 2.74 -15.18 0.54
N TRP A 13 2.00 -15.50 1.62
CA TRP A 13 1.53 -14.53 2.61
C TRP A 13 1.93 -14.93 4.02
N SER A 14 1.96 -13.97 4.94
CA SER A 14 2.28 -14.21 6.34
C SER A 14 1.24 -15.12 7.02
N PRO A 15 1.63 -16.27 7.58
CA PRO A 15 0.71 -17.14 8.33
C PRO A 15 0.25 -16.49 9.65
N ALA A 16 0.98 -15.48 10.15
CA ALA A 16 0.54 -14.68 11.29
C ALA A 16 -0.59 -13.71 10.95
N PHE A 17 -0.76 -13.37 9.66
CA PHE A 17 -1.84 -12.51 9.19
C PHE A 17 -3.04 -13.34 8.71
N VAL A 18 -2.79 -14.31 7.82
CA VAL A 18 -3.81 -15.26 7.38
C VAL A 18 -3.27 -16.67 7.60
N PRO A 19 -3.76 -17.40 8.63
CA PRO A 19 -3.27 -18.75 8.90
C PRO A 19 -3.67 -19.71 7.79
N LYS A 20 -2.92 -20.81 7.66
CA LYS A 20 -3.28 -21.93 6.78
C LYS A 20 -4.66 -22.48 7.21
N PRO A 21 -5.65 -22.55 6.31
CA PRO A 21 -6.92 -23.19 6.61
C PRO A 21 -6.75 -24.66 7.07
N PRO A 22 -7.52 -25.12 8.07
CA PRO A 22 -7.33 -26.44 8.66
C PRO A 22 -7.72 -27.59 7.72
N ASP A 23 -8.50 -27.30 6.68
CA ASP A 23 -8.93 -28.24 5.65
C ASP A 23 -7.93 -28.40 4.49
N TRP A 24 -6.80 -27.67 4.52
CA TRP A 24 -5.74 -27.80 3.52
C TRP A 24 -4.79 -28.96 3.83
N GLY A 25 -4.52 -29.77 2.81
CA GLY A 25 -3.64 -30.94 2.90
C GLY A 25 -2.17 -30.62 3.19
N PRO A 26 -1.34 -31.64 3.48
CA PRO A 26 0.09 -31.47 3.76
C PRO A 26 0.91 -30.99 2.55
N GLU A 27 0.36 -31.06 1.33
CA GLU A 27 0.98 -30.54 0.11
C GLU A 27 0.90 -29.02 -0.04
N VAL A 28 0.16 -28.34 0.85
CA VAL A 28 -0.05 -26.89 0.79
C VAL A 28 0.64 -26.20 1.95
N ASP A 29 1.53 -25.26 1.65
CA ASP A 29 2.20 -24.45 2.68
C ASP A 29 1.80 -22.98 2.58
N VAL A 30 1.80 -22.30 3.73
CA VAL A 30 1.74 -20.83 3.82
C VAL A 30 3.07 -20.38 4.41
N VAL A 31 3.93 -19.82 3.55
CA VAL A 31 5.38 -19.72 3.84
C VAL A 31 5.85 -18.33 4.23
N GLY A 32 4.96 -17.34 4.28
CA GLY A 32 5.32 -15.95 4.50
C GLY A 32 5.42 -15.15 3.21
N ASN A 33 5.45 -13.83 3.36
CA ASN A 33 5.70 -12.91 2.26
C ASN A 33 7.20 -12.88 1.92
N PHE A 34 7.53 -12.86 0.63
CA PHE A 34 8.90 -12.63 0.18
C PHE A 34 9.14 -11.15 -0.08
N PHE A 35 10.23 -10.65 0.47
CA PHE A 35 10.70 -9.29 0.25
C PHE A 35 12.13 -9.33 -0.29
N ALA A 36 12.45 -8.42 -1.19
CA ALA A 36 13.77 -8.39 -1.85
C ALA A 36 14.92 -8.12 -0.85
N THR A 37 14.65 -7.33 0.19
CA THR A 37 15.63 -6.89 1.19
C THR A 37 15.00 -6.78 2.59
N ASN A 38 15.82 -6.76 3.64
CA ASN A 38 15.36 -6.36 4.97
C ASN A 38 15.02 -4.87 4.99
N LEU A 39 14.05 -4.46 5.81
CA LEU A 39 13.66 -3.04 5.92
C LEU A 39 14.85 -2.11 6.22
N ALA A 40 15.74 -2.54 7.10
CA ALA A 40 16.94 -1.79 7.49
C ALA A 40 17.95 -1.60 6.34
N ASP A 41 17.89 -2.47 5.32
CA ASP A 41 18.81 -2.46 4.17
C ASP A 41 18.20 -1.73 2.96
N VAL A 42 16.96 -1.23 3.07
CA VAL A 42 16.29 -0.50 1.99
C VAL A 42 16.89 0.89 1.86
N SER A 43 17.58 1.15 0.74
CA SER A 43 18.13 2.46 0.39
C SER A 43 17.45 3.01 -0.86
N TYR A 44 17.09 4.28 -0.81
CA TYR A 44 16.56 5.05 -1.93
C TYR A 44 16.97 6.51 -1.75
N ALA A 45 17.40 7.14 -2.85
CA ALA A 45 17.75 8.55 -2.89
C ALA A 45 16.54 9.36 -3.41
N PRO A 46 15.73 9.99 -2.53
CA PRO A 46 14.59 10.79 -2.97
C PRO A 46 15.05 12.07 -3.67
N ALA A 47 14.19 12.59 -4.54
CA ALA A 47 14.37 13.94 -5.07
C ALA A 47 14.36 14.98 -3.92
N PRO A 48 15.09 16.12 -4.06
CA PRO A 48 15.25 17.09 -2.97
C PRO A 48 13.93 17.65 -2.42
N ASP A 49 12.93 17.79 -3.26
CA ASP A 49 11.58 18.26 -2.92
C ASP A 49 10.81 17.24 -2.07
N LEU A 50 10.86 15.95 -2.42
CA LEU A 50 10.30 14.87 -1.59
C LEU A 50 11.02 14.78 -0.24
N ALA A 51 12.34 14.88 -0.24
CA ALA A 51 13.14 14.88 0.99
C ALA A 51 12.76 16.06 1.90
N ALA A 52 12.66 17.27 1.32
CA ALA A 52 12.25 18.47 2.03
C ALA A 52 10.84 18.35 2.59
N PHE A 53 9.88 17.83 1.79
CA PHE A 53 8.53 17.57 2.27
C PHE A 53 8.58 16.63 3.46
N LEU A 54 9.15 15.43 3.34
CA LEU A 54 9.19 14.44 4.42
C LEU A 54 9.80 15.01 5.71
N ALA A 55 10.86 15.83 5.61
CA ALA A 55 11.52 16.46 6.75
C ALA A 55 10.75 17.64 7.39
N ALA A 56 9.76 18.21 6.71
CA ALA A 56 9.08 19.45 7.14
C ALA A 56 8.09 19.27 8.32
N GLY A 57 7.83 18.05 8.79
CA GLY A 57 6.90 17.83 9.90
C GLY A 57 6.61 16.36 10.18
N ALA A 58 5.44 16.09 10.77
CA ALA A 58 4.99 14.74 11.11
C ALA A 58 4.86 13.82 9.88
N PRO A 59 5.09 12.51 9.98
CA PRO A 59 5.00 11.59 8.85
C PRO A 59 3.65 11.71 8.10
N PRO A 60 3.63 11.77 6.76
CA PRO A 60 2.39 11.87 6.01
C PRO A 60 1.63 10.54 5.95
N ILE A 61 0.34 10.61 5.61
CA ILE A 61 -0.42 9.45 5.13
C ILE A 61 -0.07 9.22 3.65
N LEU A 62 0.35 8.00 3.30
CA LEU A 62 0.58 7.60 1.92
C LEU A 62 -0.72 7.20 1.24
N ILE A 63 -0.99 7.74 0.06
CA ILE A 63 -2.07 7.28 -0.82
C ILE A 63 -1.44 6.67 -2.07
N THR A 64 -1.66 5.37 -2.28
CA THR A 64 -1.11 4.63 -3.42
C THR A 64 -2.07 3.57 -3.95
N PHE A 65 -2.62 3.79 -5.14
CA PHE A 65 -3.47 2.81 -5.82
C PHE A 65 -2.69 1.98 -6.85
N GLY A 66 -1.36 2.05 -6.84
CA GLY A 66 -0.51 1.23 -7.71
C GLY A 66 -0.78 1.48 -9.20
N SER A 67 -0.95 0.39 -9.96
CA SER A 67 -1.19 0.42 -11.40
C SER A 67 -2.68 0.56 -11.77
N MET A 68 -3.56 0.78 -10.79
CA MET A 68 -5.00 0.91 -11.04
C MET A 68 -5.31 2.20 -11.77
N LYS A 69 -6.00 2.10 -12.91
CA LYS A 69 -6.59 3.24 -13.61
C LYS A 69 -8.02 3.43 -13.13
N PHE A 70 -8.45 4.68 -13.00
CA PHE A 70 -9.79 5.01 -12.57
C PHE A 70 -10.30 6.23 -13.34
N ASP A 71 -11.57 6.16 -13.75
CA ASP A 71 -12.20 7.20 -14.55
C ASP A 71 -12.37 8.51 -13.76
N ASN A 72 -12.44 8.43 -12.43
CA ASN A 72 -12.65 9.55 -11.52
C ASN A 72 -11.37 10.00 -10.78
N ALA A 73 -10.19 9.85 -11.39
CA ALA A 73 -8.91 10.19 -10.77
C ALA A 73 -8.82 11.62 -10.25
N ALA A 74 -9.32 12.56 -11.05
CA ALA A 74 -9.35 13.97 -10.72
C ALA A 74 -10.27 14.27 -9.53
N GLU A 75 -11.41 13.56 -9.43
CA GLU A 75 -12.37 13.72 -8.33
C GLU A 75 -11.80 13.19 -7.01
N ILE A 76 -11.18 12.01 -7.05
CA ILE A 76 -10.50 11.44 -5.87
C ILE A 76 -9.36 12.36 -5.42
N CYS A 77 -8.57 12.87 -6.36
CA CYS A 77 -7.48 13.79 -6.04
C CYS A 77 -8.01 15.11 -5.45
N ALA A 78 -9.11 15.66 -6.00
CA ALA A 78 -9.78 16.84 -5.45
C ALA A 78 -10.27 16.60 -4.02
N MET A 79 -10.92 15.47 -3.76
CA MET A 79 -11.38 15.08 -2.42
C MET A 79 -10.21 14.98 -1.43
N VAL A 80 -9.11 14.36 -1.84
CA VAL A 80 -7.90 14.29 -1.00
C VAL A 80 -7.35 15.67 -0.69
N TYR A 81 -7.30 16.58 -1.67
CA TYR A 81 -6.83 17.94 -1.46
C TYR A 81 -7.73 18.71 -0.49
N GLU A 82 -9.04 18.60 -0.64
CA GLU A 82 -10.03 19.22 0.26
C GLU A 82 -9.85 18.70 1.69
N VAL A 83 -9.86 17.37 1.89
CA VAL A 83 -9.72 16.76 3.22
C VAL A 83 -8.38 17.10 3.86
N ALA A 84 -7.28 17.08 3.09
CA ALA A 84 -5.98 17.47 3.60
C ALA A 84 -5.97 18.94 4.03
N ALA A 85 -6.51 19.85 3.21
CA ALA A 85 -6.57 21.28 3.56
C ALA A 85 -7.40 21.53 4.82
N ASP A 86 -8.54 20.84 4.97
CA ASP A 86 -9.46 21.02 6.10
C ASP A 86 -8.90 20.44 7.41
N THR A 87 -8.21 19.30 7.34
CA THR A 87 -7.69 18.59 8.53
C THR A 87 -6.27 19.02 8.92
N GLY A 88 -5.52 19.63 7.99
CA GLY A 88 -4.09 19.89 8.16
C GLY A 88 -3.21 18.63 8.11
N VAL A 89 -3.79 17.44 7.90
CA VAL A 89 -3.05 16.17 7.79
C VAL A 89 -2.13 16.22 6.58
N ARG A 90 -0.89 15.76 6.73
CA ARG A 90 0.06 15.69 5.64
C ARG A 90 -0.22 14.46 4.78
N VAL A 91 -0.27 14.64 3.46
CA VAL A 91 -0.58 13.55 2.52
C VAL A 91 0.51 13.44 1.47
N LEU A 92 0.95 12.21 1.22
CA LEU A 92 1.86 11.85 0.14
C LEU A 92 1.09 11.02 -0.89
N ILE A 93 0.88 11.55 -2.09
CA ILE A 93 0.20 10.85 -3.18
C ILE A 93 1.25 10.24 -4.10
N GLN A 94 1.28 8.91 -4.18
CA GLN A 94 2.09 8.20 -5.16
C GLN A 94 1.25 8.02 -6.44
N SER A 95 1.33 9.00 -7.34
CA SER A 95 0.62 8.99 -8.62
C SER A 95 1.43 8.17 -9.64
N GLY A 96 1.26 6.85 -9.61
CA GLY A 96 1.74 5.93 -10.64
C GLY A 96 0.86 5.99 -11.90
N TRP A 97 0.41 4.82 -12.35
CA TRP A 97 -0.52 4.69 -13.48
C TRP A 97 -1.93 5.19 -13.18
N SER A 98 -2.19 5.48 -11.92
CA SER A 98 -3.42 6.05 -11.41
C SER A 98 -3.69 7.47 -11.89
N GLU A 99 -2.66 8.17 -12.37
CA GLU A 99 -2.77 9.55 -12.87
C GLU A 99 -3.60 10.46 -11.94
N MET A 100 -3.39 10.32 -10.63
CA MET A 100 -4.04 11.14 -9.60
C MET A 100 -3.55 12.58 -9.71
N LYS A 101 -4.12 13.29 -10.68
CA LYS A 101 -3.84 14.69 -10.98
C LYS A 101 -5.16 15.44 -10.87
N CYS A 102 -5.16 16.50 -10.08
CA CYS A 102 -6.26 17.43 -10.01
C CYS A 102 -5.85 18.73 -10.72
N GLU A 103 -6.80 19.38 -11.39
CA GLU A 103 -6.58 20.74 -11.93
C GLU A 103 -6.52 21.80 -10.83
N ARG A 104 -6.99 21.47 -9.62
CA ARG A 104 -6.96 22.38 -8.48
C ARG A 104 -5.53 22.58 -7.97
N PRO A 105 -5.23 23.76 -7.40
CA PRO A 105 -3.95 24.00 -6.74
C PRO A 105 -3.70 22.98 -5.63
N GLN A 106 -2.52 22.36 -5.64
CA GLN A 106 -2.10 21.42 -4.59
C GLN A 106 -1.93 22.16 -3.25
N PRO A 107 -2.59 21.70 -2.16
CA PRO A 107 -2.37 22.26 -0.83
C PRO A 107 -0.91 22.08 -0.36
N PRO A 108 -0.39 22.97 0.50
CA PRO A 108 1.00 22.92 0.96
C PRO A 108 1.33 21.66 1.78
N ASN A 109 0.33 21.03 2.39
CA ASN A 109 0.45 19.78 3.16
C ASN A 109 0.24 18.53 2.30
N VAL A 110 0.08 18.66 0.99
CA VAL A 110 0.02 17.54 0.04
C VAL A 110 1.27 17.55 -0.83
N PHE A 111 1.83 16.38 -1.09
CA PHE A 111 2.92 16.19 -2.04
C PHE A 111 2.60 15.05 -2.99
N THR A 112 2.60 15.31 -4.29
CA THR A 112 2.39 14.29 -5.32
C THR A 112 3.73 13.85 -5.91
N MET A 113 3.98 12.55 -5.94
CA MET A 113 5.23 11.98 -6.42
C MET A 113 5.01 10.84 -7.42
N GLY A 114 6.07 10.52 -8.16
CA GLY A 114 6.12 9.37 -9.06
C GLY A 114 6.44 8.04 -8.33
N PRO A 115 6.94 7.03 -9.06
CA PRO A 115 7.30 5.75 -8.47
C PRO A 115 8.47 5.83 -7.48
N ALA A 116 8.34 5.18 -6.33
CA ALA A 116 9.44 4.86 -5.41
C ALA A 116 9.18 3.53 -4.68
N PRO A 117 10.20 2.92 -4.05
CA PRO A 117 10.04 1.67 -3.32
C PRO A 117 9.06 1.82 -2.15
N HIS A 118 8.04 0.96 -2.08
CA HIS A 118 7.02 1.00 -1.03
C HIS A 118 7.61 0.75 0.35
N ASP A 119 8.54 -0.19 0.48
CA ASP A 119 9.27 -0.47 1.72
C ASP A 119 10.08 0.72 2.22
N TRP A 120 10.60 1.57 1.34
CA TRP A 120 11.28 2.81 1.73
C TRP A 120 10.30 3.90 2.15
N LEU A 121 9.22 4.07 1.38
CA LEU A 121 8.20 5.09 1.62
C LEU A 121 7.42 4.82 2.90
N MET A 122 6.95 3.57 3.09
CA MET A 122 6.08 3.19 4.19
C MET A 122 6.77 3.31 5.56
N GLN A 123 8.10 3.14 5.62
CA GLN A 123 8.89 3.43 6.83
C GLN A 123 8.88 4.92 7.24
N ARG A 124 8.39 5.82 6.39
CA ARG A 124 8.39 7.28 6.57
C ARG A 124 6.98 7.87 6.58
N THR A 125 5.96 7.02 6.71
CA THR A 125 4.54 7.43 6.66
C THR A 125 3.84 6.96 7.91
N GLU A 126 2.82 7.71 8.36
CA GLU A 126 2.04 7.36 9.55
C GLU A 126 1.01 6.25 9.26
N GLY A 127 0.59 6.12 8.01
CA GLY A 127 -0.39 5.14 7.56
C GLY A 127 -0.45 5.08 6.05
N VAL A 128 -1.16 4.10 5.52
CA VAL A 128 -1.31 3.92 4.07
C VAL A 128 -2.77 3.69 3.68
N VAL A 129 -3.22 4.44 2.68
CA VAL A 129 -4.46 4.21 1.91
C VAL A 129 -4.07 3.59 0.58
N HIS A 130 -4.58 2.41 0.26
CA HIS A 130 -4.24 1.74 -0.99
C HIS A 130 -5.33 0.82 -1.52
N HIS A 131 -5.12 0.27 -2.71
CA HIS A 131 -6.08 -0.57 -3.43
C HIS A 131 -6.25 -2.00 -2.88
N GLY A 132 -5.50 -2.39 -1.84
CA GLY A 132 -5.58 -3.76 -1.29
C GLY A 132 -4.83 -4.87 -2.02
N GLY A 133 -3.95 -4.59 -2.99
CA GLY A 133 -3.17 -5.64 -3.64
C GLY A 133 -2.22 -6.36 -2.66
N ALA A 134 -2.10 -7.69 -2.77
CA ALA A 134 -1.38 -8.56 -1.82
C ALA A 134 0.00 -8.02 -1.39
N GLY A 135 0.81 -7.57 -2.35
CA GLY A 135 2.16 -7.04 -2.09
C GLY A 135 2.15 -5.70 -1.35
N THR A 136 1.24 -4.79 -1.68
CA THR A 136 1.11 -3.50 -0.99
C THR A 136 0.57 -3.69 0.42
N THR A 137 -0.43 -4.56 0.60
CA THR A 137 -0.94 -4.94 1.93
C THR A 137 0.19 -5.51 2.79
N ALA A 138 0.96 -6.45 2.25
CA ALA A 138 2.08 -7.05 2.96
C ALA A 138 3.18 -6.03 3.31
N ALA A 139 3.48 -5.08 2.42
CA ALA A 139 4.47 -4.03 2.67
C ALA A 139 4.02 -3.08 3.80
N GLY A 140 2.74 -2.68 3.80
CA GLY A 140 2.16 -1.82 4.84
C GLY A 140 2.20 -2.50 6.22
N LEU A 141 1.72 -3.74 6.28
CA LEU A 141 1.75 -4.55 7.51
C LEU A 141 3.18 -4.79 8.00
N ARG A 142 4.13 -5.05 7.09
CA ARG A 142 5.55 -5.24 7.44
C ARG A 142 6.15 -3.99 8.10
N CYS A 143 5.73 -2.80 7.68
CA CYS A 143 6.20 -1.54 8.27
C CYS A 143 5.44 -1.16 9.56
N GLY A 144 4.42 -1.93 9.95
CA GLY A 144 3.57 -1.63 11.11
C GLY A 144 2.59 -0.47 10.86
N ASN A 145 2.30 -0.16 9.59
CA ASN A 145 1.45 0.97 9.26
C ASN A 145 -0.03 0.61 9.39
N PRO A 146 -0.84 1.43 10.07
CA PRO A 146 -2.28 1.45 9.88
C PRO A 146 -2.61 1.49 8.39
N THR A 147 -3.45 0.56 7.95
CA THR A 147 -3.68 0.27 6.55
C THR A 147 -5.17 0.37 6.21
N PHE A 148 -5.52 1.32 5.34
CA PHE A 148 -6.87 1.51 4.81
C PHE A 148 -6.94 0.99 3.37
N ILE A 149 -7.86 0.06 3.12
CA ILE A 149 -7.98 -0.59 1.81
C ILE A 149 -9.25 -0.09 1.10
N CYS A 150 -9.07 0.46 -0.10
CA CYS A 150 -10.15 0.77 -1.05
C CYS A 150 -10.10 -0.27 -2.20
N PRO A 151 -10.79 -1.42 -2.08
CA PRO A 151 -10.67 -2.49 -3.05
C PRO A 151 -11.46 -2.19 -4.33
N PHE A 152 -10.90 -2.56 -5.48
CA PHE A 152 -11.52 -2.43 -6.80
C PHE A 152 -11.93 -3.78 -7.39
N PHE A 153 -11.04 -4.78 -7.37
CA PHE A 153 -11.31 -6.10 -7.95
C PHE A 153 -10.44 -7.21 -7.35
N GLY A 154 -10.81 -8.45 -7.68
CA GLY A 154 -9.97 -9.62 -7.42
C GLY A 154 -9.75 -9.87 -5.93
N ASP A 155 -8.49 -10.15 -5.57
CA ASP A 155 -8.07 -10.47 -4.21
C ASP A 155 -8.09 -9.28 -3.25
N GLN A 156 -8.24 -8.05 -3.77
CA GLN A 156 -8.24 -6.83 -2.98
C GLN A 156 -9.34 -6.82 -1.90
N HIS A 157 -10.53 -7.31 -2.24
CA HIS A 157 -11.63 -7.44 -1.27
C HIS A 157 -11.30 -8.43 -0.15
N PHE A 158 -10.63 -9.54 -0.50
CA PHE A 158 -10.19 -10.51 0.49
C PHE A 158 -9.17 -9.90 1.44
N TRP A 159 -8.14 -9.22 0.93
CA TRP A 159 -7.15 -8.56 1.78
C TRP A 159 -7.74 -7.43 2.63
N GLY A 160 -8.67 -6.65 2.08
CA GLY A 160 -9.44 -5.67 2.84
C GLY A 160 -10.16 -6.28 4.04
N ALA A 161 -10.89 -7.39 3.82
CA ALA A 161 -11.59 -8.10 4.88
C ALA A 161 -10.63 -8.74 5.91
N MET A 162 -9.43 -9.14 5.51
CA MET A 162 -8.44 -9.67 6.44
C MET A 162 -7.80 -8.57 7.30
N VAL A 163 -7.53 -7.40 6.72
CA VAL A 163 -7.03 -6.23 7.46
C VAL A 163 -8.07 -5.73 8.46
N GLU A 164 -9.34 -5.65 8.07
CA GLU A 164 -10.44 -5.23 8.96
C GLU A 164 -10.58 -6.11 10.21
N ARG A 165 -10.24 -7.40 10.09
CA ARG A 165 -10.39 -8.39 11.18
C ARG A 165 -9.20 -8.46 12.12
N ALA A 166 -8.04 -7.97 11.71
CA ALA A 166 -6.77 -8.08 12.44
C ALA A 166 -6.70 -7.07 13.59
#